data_AF-A0A530Y183-F1
#
_entry.id   AF-A0A530Y183-F1
#
_cell.length_a   1.000
_cell.length_b   1.000
_cell.length_c   1.000
_cell.angle_alpha   90.00
_cell.angle_beta   90.00
_cell.angle_gamma   90.00
#
_symmetry.space_group_name_H-M   'P 1'
#
loop_
_entity.id
_entity.type
_entity.pdbx_description
1 polymer ?
#
loop_
_entity_poly.entity_id
_entity_poly.type
_entity_poly.pdbx_seq_one_letter_code
_entity_poly.pdbx_strand_id
1 'polypeptide(L)'
;YIELPPGSYKISLLASARNLKLPKELFWSIWCVGAASETGRFNIPEGTYNRQALGQEFSVGSAGCPMQLLRLETAAIAESWRFRYVGTLVMHKLSIERLSS
;
A
#
# COMPACT_ATOMS: atom_id res chain seq x y z
N TYR A 1 5.77 -5.60 10.37
CA TYR A 1 5.68 -7.01 9.98
C TYR A 1 4.29 -7.52 10.32
N ILE A 2 3.78 -8.46 9.53
CA ILE A 2 2.50 -9.14 9.73
C ILE A 2 2.68 -10.63 9.39
N GLU A 3 1.91 -11.50 10.05
CA GLU A 3 1.99 -12.96 9.88
C GLU A 3 0.64 -13.47 9.36
N LEU A 4 0.38 -13.23 8.08
CA LEU A 4 -0.85 -13.65 7.42
C LEU A 4 -0.71 -15.09 6.93
N PRO A 5 -1.65 -16.00 7.29
CA PRO A 5 -1.73 -17.33 6.69
C PRO A 5 -1.99 -17.26 5.18
N PRO A 6 -1.73 -18.35 4.44
CA PRO A 6 -2.12 -18.43 3.03
C PRO A 6 -3.62 -18.15 2.83
N GLY A 7 -3.94 -17.33 1.83
CA GLY A 7 -5.32 -16.95 1.53
C GLY A 7 -5.43 -15.61 0.79
N SER A 8 -6.68 -15.25 0.51
CA SER A 8 -7.05 -13.97 -0.11
C SER A 8 -7.40 -12.94 0.96
N TYR A 9 -6.95 -11.72 0.76
CA TYR A 9 -7.11 -10.61 1.70
C TYR A 9 -7.47 -9.33 0.97
N LYS A 10 -8.02 -8.38 1.72
CA LYS A 10 -8.24 -7.01 1.27
C LYS A 10 -7.58 -6.05 2.24
N ILE A 11 -6.70 -5.19 1.73
CA ILE A 11 -6.21 -4.01 2.45
C ILE A 11 -7.18 -2.87 2.17
N SER A 12 -7.58 -2.12 3.20
CA SER A 12 -8.51 -0.98 3.07
C SER A 12 -8.09 0.17 3.98
N LEU A 13 -8.40 1.40 3.58
CA LEU A 13 -8.21 2.60 4.39
C LEU A 13 -9.21 3.72 4.01
N LEU A 14 -9.36 4.71 4.87
CA LEU A 14 -9.99 5.99 4.56
C LEU A 14 -8.92 7.06 4.41
N ALA A 15 -8.88 7.74 3.26
CA ALA A 15 -7.92 8.80 3.00
C ALA A 15 -8.57 10.15 2.73
N SER A 16 -7.94 11.21 3.22
CA SER A 16 -8.21 12.60 2.84
C SER A 16 -6.93 13.23 2.34
N ALA A 17 -7.01 13.95 1.23
CA ALA A 17 -5.87 14.63 0.63
C ALA A 17 -6.22 16.04 0.19
N ARG A 18 -5.23 16.94 0.27
CA ARG A 18 -5.33 18.32 -0.26
C ARG A 18 -4.11 18.65 -1.08
N ASN A 19 -4.35 18.98 -2.36
CA ASN A 19 -3.32 19.33 -3.34
C ASN A 19 -2.17 18.30 -3.40
N LEU A 20 -2.51 17.01 -3.31
CA LEU A 20 -1.52 15.94 -3.25
C LEU A 20 -0.92 15.67 -4.62
N LYS A 21 0.40 15.78 -4.72
CA LYS A 21 1.22 15.47 -5.90
C LYS A 21 2.24 14.41 -5.52
N LEU A 22 2.24 13.30 -6.25
CA LEU A 22 2.99 12.07 -6.02
C LEU A 22 3.72 11.67 -7.32
N PRO A 23 4.69 12.46 -7.78
CA PRO A 23 5.32 12.29 -9.10
C PRO A 23 6.02 10.94 -9.33
N LYS A 24 6.28 10.16 -8.27
CA LYS A 24 6.77 8.78 -8.33
C LYS A 24 5.88 7.83 -7.51
N GLU A 25 4.58 8.12 -7.50
CA GLU A 25 3.57 7.38 -6.75
C GLU A 25 3.84 7.37 -5.24
N LEU A 26 2.82 7.02 -4.48
CA LEU A 26 2.95 6.64 -3.08
C LEU A 26 2.05 5.44 -2.91
N PHE A 27 2.58 4.33 -2.40
CA PHE A 27 1.84 3.09 -2.33
C PHE A 27 2.21 2.31 -1.08
N TRP A 28 1.24 1.58 -0.56
CA TRP A 28 1.51 0.50 0.37
C TRP A 28 1.97 -0.71 -0.42
N SER A 29 3.06 -1.34 0.01
CA SER A 29 3.56 -2.59 -0.54
C SER A 29 3.55 -3.67 0.54
N ILE A 30 3.26 -4.89 0.11
CA ILE A 30 3.26 -6.08 0.97
C ILE A 30 4.29 -7.03 0.38
N TRP A 31 5.37 -7.25 1.12
CA TRP A 31 6.50 -8.06 0.71
C TRP A 31 6.58 -9.35 1.51
N CYS A 32 6.89 -10.47 0.85
CA CYS A 32 7.26 -11.71 1.53
C CYS A 32 8.74 -11.68 1.91
N VAL A 33 9.05 -11.79 3.21
CA VAL A 33 10.44 -11.71 3.71
C VAL A 33 11.29 -12.89 3.22
N GLY A 34 10.72 -14.10 3.18
CA GLY A 34 11.46 -15.31 2.80
C GLY A 34 11.77 -15.44 1.30
N ALA A 35 10.86 -14.97 0.44
CA ALA A 35 11.00 -15.05 -1.02
C ALA A 35 11.44 -13.72 -1.67
N ALA A 36 11.55 -12.64 -0.87
CA ALA A 36 11.82 -11.28 -1.33
C ALA A 36 10.93 -10.83 -2.51
N SER A 37 9.67 -11.29 -2.54
CA SER A 37 8.70 -11.00 -3.60
C SER A 37 7.59 -10.07 -3.11
N GLU A 38 7.14 -9.17 -3.99
CA GLU A 38 5.98 -8.30 -3.76
C GLU A 38 4.70 -9.12 -3.97
N THR A 39 3.86 -9.23 -2.94
CA THR A 39 2.56 -9.95 -2.99
C THR A 39 1.37 -9.03 -3.17
N GLY A 40 1.54 -7.72 -2.96
CA GLY A 40 0.49 -6.74 -3.16
C GLY A 40 1.03 -5.32 -3.20
N ARG A 41 0.45 -4.51 -4.09
CA ARG A 41 0.67 -3.07 -4.20
C ARG A 41 -0.67 -2.36 -4.09
N PHE A 42 -0.72 -1.32 -3.28
CA PHE A 42 -1.91 -0.51 -3.08
C PHE A 42 -1.59 0.98 -3.21
N ASN A 43 -1.94 1.55 -4.36
CA ASN A 43 -1.59 2.92 -4.74
C ASN A 43 -2.49 3.96 -4.05
N ILE A 44 -1.87 5.06 -3.61
CA ILE A 44 -2.56 6.25 -3.14
C ILE A 44 -2.79 7.19 -4.33
N PRO A 45 -4.04 7.58 -4.63
CA PRO A 45 -4.31 8.49 -5.74
C PRO A 45 -3.81 9.90 -5.43
N GLU A 46 -3.35 10.60 -6.46
CA GLU A 46 -3.09 12.04 -6.41
C GLU A 46 -4.37 12.85 -6.33
N GLY A 47 -4.24 14.13 -5.94
CA GLY A 47 -5.29 15.13 -6.04
C GLY A 47 -5.82 15.63 -4.71
N THR A 48 -7.09 16.03 -4.70
CA THR A 48 -7.80 16.51 -3.52
C THR A 48 -9.07 15.70 -3.35
N TYR A 49 -9.23 15.10 -2.17
CA TYR A 49 -10.37 14.24 -1.84
C TYR A 49 -10.59 14.20 -0.34
N ASN A 50 -11.80 13.88 0.09
CA ASN A 50 -12.19 13.88 1.50
C ASN A 50 -12.80 12.55 1.90
N ARG A 51 -12.20 11.87 2.88
CA ARG A 51 -12.60 10.56 3.42
C ARG A 51 -12.94 9.52 2.34
N GLN A 52 -12.15 9.49 1.27
CA GLN A 52 -12.29 8.51 0.22
C GLN A 52 -11.93 7.13 0.76
N ALA A 53 -12.85 6.17 0.58
CA ALA A 53 -12.57 4.77 0.87
C ALA A 53 -11.72 4.19 -0.26
N LEU A 54 -10.56 3.66 0.11
CA LEU A 54 -9.62 3.03 -0.80
C LEU A 54 -9.41 1.59 -0.33
N GLY A 55 -9.28 0.65 -1.26
CA GLY A 55 -8.93 -0.72 -0.92
C GLY A 55 -8.47 -1.52 -2.13
N GLN A 56 -7.72 -2.57 -1.86
CA GLN A 56 -7.12 -3.45 -2.86
C GLN A 56 -7.10 -4.88 -2.33
N GLU A 57 -7.40 -5.83 -3.20
CA GLU A 57 -7.27 -7.25 -2.87
C GLU A 57 -5.86 -7.75 -3.20
N PHE A 58 -5.36 -8.66 -2.38
CA PHE A 58 -4.07 -9.33 -2.56
C PHE A 58 -4.12 -10.75 -2.02
N SER A 59 -3.17 -11.59 -2.42
CA SER A 59 -3.12 -12.99 -2.00
C SER A 59 -1.77 -13.33 -1.39
N VAL A 60 -1.81 -14.12 -0.31
CA VAL A 60 -0.64 -14.73 0.30
C VAL A 60 -0.57 -16.18 -0.17
N GLY A 61 0.50 -16.51 -0.89
CA GLY A 61 0.74 -17.86 -1.42
C GLY A 61 0.97 -18.90 -0.31
N SER A 62 0.77 -20.17 -0.65
CA SER A 62 0.90 -21.30 0.28
C SER A 62 2.34 -21.70 0.63
N ALA A 63 3.34 -21.19 -0.11
CA ALA A 63 4.74 -21.54 0.09
C ALA A 63 5.63 -20.29 0.25
N GLY A 64 6.60 -20.37 1.17
CA GLY A 64 7.74 -19.44 1.24
C GLY A 64 7.47 -18.06 1.82
N CYS A 65 6.30 -17.82 2.43
CA CYS A 65 5.94 -16.50 2.96
C CYS A 65 5.29 -16.57 4.37
N PRO A 66 6.01 -17.07 5.38
CA PRO A 66 5.48 -17.13 6.75
C PRO A 66 5.32 -15.73 7.39
N MET A 67 6.05 -14.73 6.88
CA MET A 67 6.04 -13.37 7.39
C MET A 67 6.04 -12.38 6.23
N GLN A 68 5.15 -11.39 6.30
CA GLN A 68 5.09 -10.28 5.37
C GLN A 68 5.54 -8.97 6.02
N LEU A 69 6.04 -8.07 5.18
CA LEU A 69 6.43 -6.72 5.54
C LEU A 69 5.55 -5.73 4.78
N LEU A 70 4.70 -5.03 5.52
CA LEU A 70 3.92 -3.90 5.03
C LEU A 70 4.77 -2.63 5.10
N ARG A 71 4.94 -1.93 3.98
CA ARG A 71 5.68 -0.68 3.90
C ARG A 71 4.89 0.38 3.14
N LEU A 72 5.09 1.64 3.51
CA LEU A 72 4.68 2.78 2.70
C LEU A 72 5.90 3.22 1.89
N GLU A 73 5.80 3.11 0.57
CA GLU A 73 6.92 3.29 -0.35
C GLU A 73 6.55 4.24 -1.50
N THR A 74 7.59 4.69 -2.20
CA THR A 74 7.51 5.45 -3.45
C THR A 74 8.24 4.67 -4.53
N ALA A 75 7.91 4.84 -5.81
CA ALA A 75 8.58 4.19 -6.95
C ALA A 75 9.96 4.81 -7.25
N ALA A 76 10.78 5.02 -6.22
CA ALA A 76 11.99 5.83 -6.22
C ALA A 76 12.84 5.65 -7.48
N ILE A 77 13.14 6.77 -8.13
CA ILE A 77 14.28 6.94 -9.03
C ILE A 77 15.04 8.13 -8.45
N ALA A 78 16.37 8.05 -8.44
CA ALA A 78 17.36 9.02 -7.96
C ALA A 78 16.84 10.44 -7.67
N GLU A 79 17.24 11.00 -6.52
CA GLU A 79 16.84 12.35 -6.08
C GLU A 79 16.94 13.37 -7.21
N SER A 80 15.79 13.81 -7.70
CA SER A 80 15.70 14.88 -8.69
C SER A 80 14.73 15.92 -8.18
N TRP A 81 15.18 17.17 -8.17
CA TRP A 81 14.36 18.32 -7.81
C TRP A 81 13.09 18.46 -8.65
N ARG A 82 13.00 17.76 -9.79
CA ARG A 82 11.83 17.72 -10.68
C ARG A 82 10.67 16.91 -10.12
N PHE A 83 10.91 15.97 -9.21
CA PHE A 83 9.89 15.07 -8.66
C PHE A 83 9.57 15.44 -7.21
N ARG A 84 8.95 16.62 -7.01
CA ARG A 84 8.56 17.08 -5.68
C ARG A 84 7.21 16.52 -5.25
N TYR A 85 7.23 15.80 -4.14
CA TYR A 85 6.03 15.45 -3.39
C TYR A 85 5.49 16.70 -2.71
N VAL A 86 4.21 16.99 -2.88
CA VAL A 86 3.57 18.20 -2.34
C VAL A 86 2.16 17.87 -1.86
N GLY A 87 1.68 18.59 -0.85
CA GLY A 87 0.30 18.52 -0.36
C GLY A 87 0.21 17.87 1.01
N THR A 88 -1.01 17.52 1.41
CA THR A 88 -1.28 16.79 2.65
C THR A 88 -2.04 15.52 2.33
N LEU A 89 -1.69 14.44 3.03
CA LEU A 89 -2.37 13.16 3.00
C LEU A 89 -2.61 12.72 4.44
N VAL A 90 -3.84 12.39 4.77
CA VAL A 90 -4.22 11.81 6.07
C VAL A 90 -4.89 10.49 5.80
N MET A 91 -4.38 9.42 6.41
CA MET A 91 -4.91 8.07 6.28
C MET A 91 -5.39 7.57 7.66
N HIS A 92 -6.58 7.01 7.69
CA HIS A 92 -7.19 6.44 8.89
C HIS A 92 -7.76 5.05 8.61
N LYS A 93 -7.94 4.27 9.67
CA LYS A 93 -8.58 2.95 9.61
C LYS A 93 -7.93 2.01 8.58
N LEU A 94 -6.61 1.96 8.56
CA LEU A 94 -5.90 0.95 7.78
C LEU A 94 -6.26 -0.43 8.34
N SER A 95 -6.93 -1.25 7.54
CA SER A 95 -7.30 -2.63 7.88
C SER A 95 -6.78 -3.61 6.84
N ILE A 96 -6.51 -4.82 7.30
CA ILE A 96 -6.29 -5.99 6.44
C ILE A 96 -7.29 -7.04 6.90
N GLU A 97 -8.15 -7.48 5.99
CA GLU A 97 -9.24 -8.40 6.25
C GLU A 97 -9.08 -9.64 5.38
N ARG A 98 -9.28 -10.82 5.96
CA ARG A 98 -9.31 -12.07 5.19
C ARG A 98 -10.64 -12.17 4.43
N LEU A 99 -10.58 -12.42 3.14
CA LEU A 99 -11.77 -12.64 2.33
C LEU A 99 -12.23 -14.09 2.50
N SER A 100 -13.52 -14.29 2.74
CA SER A 100 -14.13 -15.62 2.70
C SER A 100 -14.17 -16.09 1.25
N SER A 101 -13.61 -17.27 1.01
CA SER A 101 -13.80 -18.07 -0.20
C SER A 101 -15.24 -18.52 -0.35
#